data_AF-A0A0Q5FME7-F1
#
_entry.id   AF-A0A0Q5FME7-F1
#
_cell.length_a   1.000
_cell.length_b   1.000
_cell.length_c   1.000
_cell.angle_alpha   90.00
_cell.angle_beta   90.00
_cell.angle_gamma   90.00
#
_symmetry.space_group_name_H-M   'P 1'
#
loop_
_entity.id
_entity.type
_entity.pdbx_description
1 polymer ?
#
loop_
_entity_poly.entity_id
_entity_poly.type
_entity_poly.pdbx_seq_one_letter_code
_entity_poly.pdbx_strand_id
1 'polypeptide(L)'
;MYTRISLLLGLGLACTVAQAAPGIAQLYAPKLPEGSAWVRVVNPADTEQQVRIGTGAAQALSAQAIVASPFQAVDARKPLPITVNGRALRDLKAPANAFVTLILDRDPAAAPRLVIDPPPRGKDLKAELNTYNLSTGCAQADIKLANGGSVFSQVASGGQAQRTINPVQATLIGHCGQAASLPLQLQPFQAGDRYSLFLVGTAQNPRLIGLVDKTAP
;
A
#
# COMPACT_ATOMS: atom_id res chain seq x y z
N MET A 1 38.51 25.35 -66.27
CA MET A 1 37.21 24.65 -66.30
C MET A 1 37.05 24.00 -64.94
N TYR A 2 36.14 24.53 -64.11
CA TYR A 2 36.03 24.22 -62.68
C TYR A 2 34.99 23.11 -62.44
N THR A 3 35.32 22.11 -61.62
CA THR A 3 34.32 21.19 -61.04
C THR A 3 34.49 21.19 -59.52
N ARG A 4 33.61 21.93 -58.83
CA ARG A 4 33.48 21.90 -57.37
C ARG A 4 32.52 20.77 -57.00
N ILE A 5 32.99 19.79 -56.23
CA ILE A 5 32.16 18.76 -55.61
C ILE A 5 31.83 19.26 -54.20
N SER A 6 30.55 19.53 -53.95
CA SER A 6 30.03 19.92 -52.64
C SER A 6 29.42 18.70 -51.96
N LEU A 7 30.04 18.24 -50.87
CA LEU A 7 29.54 17.19 -49.99
C LEU A 7 28.62 17.82 -48.93
N LEU A 8 27.32 17.54 -49.00
CA LEU A 8 26.34 17.96 -47.98
C LEU A 8 26.24 16.86 -46.91
N LEU A 9 26.76 17.11 -45.72
CA LEU A 9 26.53 16.29 -44.52
C LEU A 9 25.19 16.68 -43.89
N GLY A 10 24.20 15.78 -43.94
CA GLY A 10 22.95 15.92 -43.21
C GLY A 10 23.12 15.57 -41.73
N LEU A 11 22.92 16.56 -40.85
CA LEU A 11 22.81 16.35 -39.40
C LEU A 11 21.41 15.84 -39.06
N GLY A 12 21.30 14.56 -38.70
CA GLY A 12 20.08 14.00 -38.11
C GLY A 12 19.96 14.42 -36.64
N LEU A 13 18.90 15.19 -36.32
CA LEU A 13 18.51 15.44 -34.93
C LEU A 13 17.93 14.14 -34.33
N ALA A 14 18.70 13.48 -33.47
CA ALA A 14 18.19 12.45 -32.59
C ALA A 14 17.45 13.12 -31.41
N CYS A 15 16.12 13.05 -31.39
CA CYS A 15 15.34 13.38 -30.21
C CYS A 15 15.63 12.35 -29.10
N THR A 16 16.43 12.73 -28.11
CA THR A 16 16.55 11.98 -26.87
C THR A 16 15.29 12.21 -26.04
N VAL A 17 14.46 11.18 -25.92
CA VAL A 17 13.42 11.11 -24.89
C VAL A 17 14.11 11.11 -23.53
N ALA A 18 14.05 12.24 -22.84
CA ALA A 18 14.52 12.37 -21.46
C ALA A 18 13.65 11.48 -20.56
N GLN A 19 14.19 10.34 -20.13
CA GLN A 19 13.64 9.58 -19.03
C GLN A 19 13.84 10.40 -17.75
N ALA A 20 12.76 10.93 -17.20
CA ALA A 20 12.80 11.68 -15.94
C ALA A 20 13.40 10.81 -14.84
N ALA A 21 14.47 11.28 -14.21
CA ALA A 21 15.09 10.61 -13.08
C ALA A 21 14.11 10.57 -11.89
N PRO A 22 13.94 9.41 -11.22
CA PRO A 22 12.95 9.24 -10.14
C PRO A 22 13.19 10.13 -8.90
N GLY A 23 14.35 10.79 -8.78
CA GLY A 23 14.69 11.62 -7.62
C GLY A 23 14.05 13.02 -7.58
N ILE A 24 13.53 13.53 -8.70
CA ILE A 24 13.00 14.91 -8.77
C ILE A 24 11.54 15.00 -8.31
N ALA A 25 10.76 13.92 -8.47
CA ALA A 25 9.35 13.87 -8.06
C ALA A 25 9.18 13.91 -6.53
N GLN A 26 10.18 13.45 -5.78
CA GLN A 26 10.15 13.41 -4.31
C GLN A 26 10.35 14.81 -3.68
N LEU A 27 11.00 15.74 -4.39
CA LEU A 27 11.25 17.11 -3.92
C LEU A 27 9.99 17.98 -3.83
N TYR A 28 8.89 17.56 -4.48
CA TYR A 28 7.63 18.31 -4.54
C TYR A 28 6.42 17.49 -4.08
N ALA A 29 6.64 16.43 -3.29
CA ALA A 29 5.53 15.64 -2.75
C ALA A 29 4.52 16.59 -2.06
N PRO A 30 3.24 16.61 -2.49
CA PRO A 30 2.27 17.56 -1.97
C PRO A 30 2.20 17.47 -0.45
N LYS A 31 2.48 18.60 0.21
CA LYS A 31 2.30 18.69 1.66
C LYS A 31 0.81 18.48 1.96
N LEU A 32 0.51 17.49 2.79
CA LEU A 32 -0.85 17.22 3.26
C LEU A 32 -1.46 18.53 3.82
N PRO A 33 -2.63 18.98 3.35
CA PRO A 33 -3.23 20.22 3.84
C PRO A 33 -3.51 20.16 5.34
N GLU A 34 -3.45 21.29 6.02
CA GLU A 34 -3.70 21.36 7.46
C GLU A 34 -5.09 20.81 7.82
N GLY A 35 -5.15 20.01 8.89
CA GLY A 35 -6.39 19.37 9.32
C GLY A 35 -6.84 18.20 8.45
N SER A 36 -6.01 17.74 7.50
CA SER A 36 -6.30 16.58 6.67
C SER A 36 -5.71 15.29 7.23
N ALA A 37 -6.16 14.15 6.71
CA ALA A 37 -5.61 12.82 6.98
C ALA A 37 -5.40 12.05 5.67
N TRP A 38 -4.46 11.11 5.67
CA TRP A 38 -4.32 10.12 4.60
C TRP A 38 -5.21 8.93 4.92
N VAL A 39 -6.14 8.59 4.03
CA VAL A 39 -7.09 7.49 4.24
C VAL A 39 -7.02 6.50 3.10
N ARG A 40 -6.94 5.21 3.42
CA ARG A 40 -7.15 4.12 2.46
C ARG A 40 -8.21 3.14 2.97
N VAL A 41 -8.72 2.33 2.06
CA VAL A 41 -9.61 1.21 2.37
C VAL A 41 -8.96 -0.09 1.94
N VAL A 42 -9.12 -1.13 2.75
CA VAL A 42 -8.64 -2.49 2.53
C VAL A 42 -9.83 -3.44 2.52
N ASN A 43 -9.94 -4.27 1.50
CA ASN A 43 -10.88 -5.40 1.47
C ASN A 43 -10.12 -6.72 1.63
N PRO A 44 -10.15 -7.35 2.83
CA PRO A 44 -9.47 -8.62 3.06
C PRO A 44 -10.25 -9.83 2.51
N ALA A 45 -11.47 -9.63 2.01
CA ALA A 45 -12.29 -10.69 1.43
C ALA A 45 -11.98 -10.90 -0.06
N ASP A 46 -12.23 -12.11 -0.52
CA ASP A 46 -12.09 -12.48 -1.92
C ASP A 46 -13.23 -11.90 -2.79
N THR A 47 -14.40 -11.65 -2.20
CA THR A 47 -15.52 -10.99 -2.85
C THR A 47 -15.18 -9.53 -3.12
N GLU A 48 -15.27 -9.12 -4.39
CA GLU A 48 -15.02 -7.75 -4.80
C GLU A 48 -15.99 -6.75 -4.15
N GLN A 49 -15.46 -5.59 -3.77
CA GLN A 49 -16.22 -4.45 -3.26
C GLN A 49 -15.80 -3.19 -4.02
N GLN A 50 -16.78 -2.45 -4.53
CA GLN A 50 -16.56 -1.19 -5.24
C GLN A 50 -16.41 -0.06 -4.22
N VAL A 51 -15.19 0.43 -4.04
CA VAL A 51 -14.86 1.44 -3.03
C VAL A 51 -14.54 2.77 -3.68
N ARG A 52 -15.06 3.86 -3.12
CA ARG A 52 -14.69 5.22 -3.48
C ARG A 52 -14.42 6.04 -2.23
N ILE A 53 -13.36 6.84 -2.26
CA ILE A 53 -12.99 7.80 -1.22
C ILE A 53 -13.12 9.20 -1.84
N GLY A 54 -13.84 10.10 -1.17
CA GLY A 54 -14.09 11.46 -1.65
C GLY A 54 -14.72 11.49 -3.04
N THR A 55 -14.18 12.34 -3.90
CA THR A 55 -14.57 12.47 -5.31
C THR A 55 -13.71 11.64 -6.26
N GLY A 56 -12.84 10.76 -5.73
CA GLY A 56 -11.99 9.90 -6.54
C GLY A 56 -12.78 8.88 -7.36
N ALA A 57 -12.10 8.20 -8.28
CA ALA A 57 -12.70 7.10 -9.01
C ALA A 57 -13.03 5.93 -8.07
N ALA A 58 -14.09 5.18 -8.40
CA ALA A 58 -14.38 3.92 -7.73
C ALA A 58 -13.31 2.88 -8.10
N GLN A 59 -12.95 2.03 -7.15
CA GLN A 59 -11.97 0.97 -7.29
C GLN A 59 -12.57 -0.36 -6.83
N ALA A 60 -12.46 -1.36 -7.68
CA ALA A 60 -12.72 -2.75 -7.35
C ALA A 60 -11.64 -3.26 -6.38
N LEU A 61 -12.00 -3.51 -5.11
CA LEU A 61 -11.09 -4.07 -4.13
C LEU A 61 -11.44 -5.53 -3.81
N SER A 62 -10.46 -6.42 -3.80
CA SER A 62 -10.55 -7.79 -3.31
C SER A 62 -9.18 -8.35 -2.97
N ALA A 63 -9.15 -9.36 -2.11
CA ALA A 63 -7.91 -10.08 -1.79
C ALA A 63 -7.37 -10.90 -2.99
N GLN A 64 -8.13 -11.11 -4.06
CA GLN A 64 -7.67 -11.84 -5.26
C GLN A 64 -7.02 -10.93 -6.30
N ALA A 65 -7.28 -9.62 -6.22
CA ALA A 65 -6.75 -8.63 -7.14
C ALA A 65 -6.13 -7.46 -6.34
N ILE A 66 -6.85 -6.35 -6.22
CA ILE A 66 -6.37 -5.15 -5.53
C ILE A 66 -6.90 -5.16 -4.10
N VAL A 67 -6.07 -5.52 -3.13
CA VAL A 67 -6.51 -5.66 -1.72
C VAL A 67 -6.75 -4.31 -1.04
N ALA A 68 -6.06 -3.25 -1.47
CA ALA A 68 -6.13 -1.92 -0.86
C ALA A 68 -6.16 -0.80 -1.89
N SER A 69 -6.91 0.27 -1.60
CA SER A 69 -6.82 1.52 -2.35
C SER A 69 -5.48 2.23 -2.07
N PRO A 70 -5.04 3.15 -2.96
CA PRO A 70 -4.10 4.19 -2.56
C PRO A 70 -4.64 5.00 -1.37
N PHE A 71 -3.72 5.59 -0.60
CA PHE A 71 -4.06 6.61 0.38
C PHE A 71 -4.54 7.88 -0.32
N GLN A 72 -5.63 8.46 0.15
CA GLN A 72 -6.18 9.72 -0.35
C GLN A 72 -6.22 10.75 0.77
N ALA A 73 -5.83 11.99 0.46
CA ALA A 73 -5.97 13.09 1.41
C ALA A 73 -7.45 13.45 1.57
N VAL A 74 -7.93 13.51 2.80
CA VAL A 74 -9.31 13.92 3.13
C VAL A 74 -9.31 14.95 4.25
N ASP A 75 -10.30 15.84 4.26
CA ASP A 75 -10.50 16.78 5.36
C ASP A 75 -10.96 16.04 6.62
N ALA A 76 -10.06 15.88 7.60
CA ALA A 76 -10.31 15.10 8.82
C ALA A 76 -11.26 15.80 9.79
N ARG A 77 -11.63 17.06 9.53
CA ARG A 77 -12.65 17.79 10.31
C ARG A 77 -14.07 17.36 9.93
N LYS A 78 -14.24 16.62 8.83
CA LYS A 78 -15.52 16.10 8.33
C LYS A 78 -15.59 14.58 8.50
N PRO A 79 -16.79 13.97 8.50
CA PRO A 79 -16.92 12.52 8.37
C PRO A 79 -16.20 12.00 7.12
N LEU A 80 -15.63 10.79 7.21
CA LEU A 80 -14.88 10.21 6.10
C LEU A 80 -15.79 9.98 4.89
N PRO A 81 -15.48 10.55 3.71
CA PRO A 81 -16.37 10.52 2.55
C PRO A 81 -16.20 9.21 1.78
N ILE A 82 -16.56 8.07 2.37
CA ILE A 82 -16.31 6.75 1.80
C ILE A 82 -17.61 6.07 1.41
N THR A 83 -17.65 5.50 0.20
CA THR A 83 -18.74 4.64 -0.24
C THR A 83 -18.24 3.25 -0.61
N VAL A 84 -18.99 2.23 -0.23
CA VAL A 84 -18.78 0.82 -0.60
C VAL A 84 -20.03 0.33 -1.33
N ASN A 85 -19.88 -0.17 -2.55
CA ASN A 85 -20.98 -0.55 -3.45
C ASN A 85 -22.08 0.51 -3.55
N GLY A 86 -21.68 1.79 -3.64
CA GLY A 86 -22.59 2.93 -3.70
C GLY A 86 -23.21 3.36 -2.36
N ARG A 87 -23.04 2.60 -1.27
CA ARG A 87 -23.53 2.97 0.07
C ARG A 87 -22.48 3.75 0.83
N ALA A 88 -22.85 4.91 1.36
CA ALA A 88 -21.98 5.69 2.23
C ALA A 88 -21.77 5.02 3.60
N LEU A 89 -20.51 4.94 4.02
CA LEU A 89 -20.15 4.60 5.39
C LEU A 89 -20.39 5.82 6.28
N ARG A 90 -21.02 5.62 7.43
CA ARG A 90 -21.41 6.69 8.36
C ARG A 90 -20.56 6.64 9.62
N ASP A 91 -20.50 7.76 10.33
CA ASP A 91 -19.90 7.89 11.67
C ASP A 91 -18.41 7.53 11.77
N LEU A 92 -17.71 7.47 10.64
CA LEU A 92 -16.26 7.31 10.59
C LEU A 92 -15.57 8.68 10.61
N LYS A 93 -14.58 8.85 11.49
CA LYS A 93 -13.73 10.03 11.56
C LYS A 93 -12.26 9.59 11.65
N ALA A 94 -11.38 10.30 10.96
CA ALA A 94 -9.94 10.15 11.09
C ALA A 94 -9.37 11.24 11.99
N PRO A 95 -8.33 10.96 12.78
CA PRO A 95 -7.51 12.01 13.37
C PRO A 95 -6.77 12.78 12.27
N ALA A 96 -6.62 14.09 12.44
CA ALA A 96 -5.80 14.91 11.55
C ALA A 96 -4.32 14.50 11.62
N ASN A 97 -3.59 14.75 10.53
CA ASN A 97 -2.16 14.44 10.36
C ASN A 97 -1.82 12.96 10.58
N ALA A 98 -2.74 12.05 10.30
CA ALA A 98 -2.55 10.61 10.45
C ALA A 98 -2.68 9.87 9.11
N PHE A 99 -2.06 8.70 9.05
CA PHE A 99 -2.40 7.66 8.10
C PHE A 99 -3.46 6.75 8.73
N VAL A 100 -4.55 6.51 8.01
CA VAL A 100 -5.69 5.72 8.47
C VAL A 100 -6.01 4.65 7.44
N THR A 101 -6.02 3.41 7.90
CA THR A 101 -6.44 2.25 7.13
C THR A 101 -7.80 1.79 7.63
N LEU A 102 -8.82 1.87 6.77
CA LEU A 102 -10.14 1.29 7.01
C LEU A 102 -10.21 -0.11 6.44
N ILE A 103 -10.43 -1.10 7.29
CA ILE A 103 -10.51 -2.51 6.91
C ILE A 103 -11.98 -2.89 6.85
N LEU A 104 -12.45 -3.25 5.67
CA LEU A 104 -13.79 -3.77 5.50
C LEU A 104 -13.92 -5.12 6.20
N ASP A 105 -15.08 -5.35 6.81
CA ASP A 105 -15.43 -6.65 7.33
C ASP A 105 -15.88 -7.59 6.19
N ARG A 106 -15.85 -8.90 6.44
CA ARG A 106 -16.40 -9.89 5.51
C ARG A 106 -17.92 -9.88 5.51
N ASP A 107 -18.53 -9.54 6.65
CA ASP A 107 -19.93 -9.18 6.71
C ASP A 107 -20.12 -7.74 6.21
N PRO A 108 -20.72 -7.53 5.03
CA PRO A 108 -20.92 -6.18 4.49
C PRO A 108 -21.89 -5.32 5.33
N ALA A 109 -22.60 -5.91 6.29
CA ALA A 109 -23.43 -5.18 7.24
C ALA A 109 -22.65 -4.67 8.47
N ALA A 110 -21.49 -5.27 8.77
CA ALA A 110 -20.66 -4.88 9.90
C ALA A 110 -19.91 -3.57 9.62
N ALA A 111 -19.68 -2.79 10.68
CA ALA A 111 -18.90 -1.57 10.58
C ALA A 111 -17.43 -1.91 10.26
N PRO A 112 -16.77 -1.16 9.36
CA PRO A 112 -15.36 -1.38 9.08
C PRO A 112 -14.50 -1.05 10.31
N ARG A 113 -13.37 -1.73 10.44
CA ARG A 113 -12.38 -1.41 11.47
C ARG A 113 -11.50 -0.26 11.01
N LEU A 114 -11.42 0.80 11.81
CA LEU A 114 -10.48 1.89 11.60
C LEU A 114 -9.17 1.60 12.34
N VAL A 115 -8.05 1.61 11.62
CA VAL A 115 -6.70 1.49 12.16
C VAL A 115 -5.94 2.77 11.88
N ILE A 116 -5.34 3.34 12.93
CA ILE A 116 -4.40 4.47 12.81
C ILE A 116 -3.03 3.84 12.58
N ASP A 117 -2.47 4.03 11.40
CA ASP A 117 -1.15 3.49 11.07
C ASP A 117 -0.08 4.30 11.81
N PRO A 118 0.99 3.65 12.31
CA PRO A 118 2.02 4.41 13.00
C PRO A 118 2.70 5.37 12.01
N PRO A 119 3.10 6.56 12.49
CA PRO A 119 3.69 7.56 11.63
C PRO A 119 4.98 7.03 11.00
N PRO A 120 5.35 7.54 9.81
CA PRO A 120 6.63 7.21 9.23
C PRO A 120 7.78 7.51 10.20
N ARG A 121 8.63 6.52 10.46
CA ARG A 121 9.79 6.62 11.34
C ARG A 121 11.01 7.03 10.52
N GLY A 122 11.37 8.31 10.62
CA GLY A 122 12.72 8.81 10.36
C GLY A 122 12.97 9.44 8.98
N LYS A 123 13.98 10.31 8.93
CA LYS A 123 14.51 11.00 7.73
C LYS A 123 15.58 10.15 7.01
N ASP A 124 15.67 8.88 7.35
CA ASP A 124 16.79 8.01 6.99
C ASP A 124 16.46 7.20 5.73
N LEU A 125 17.49 6.74 5.03
CA LEU A 125 17.43 5.99 3.77
C LEU A 125 16.82 4.56 3.90
N LYS A 126 15.87 4.37 4.83
CA LYS A 126 15.20 3.10 5.10
C LYS A 126 13.78 3.12 4.55
N ALA A 127 13.30 1.94 4.22
CA ALA A 127 11.91 1.70 3.91
C ALA A 127 11.17 1.23 5.15
N GLU A 128 9.85 1.31 5.11
CA GLU A 128 8.99 0.84 6.18
C GLU A 128 8.19 -0.38 5.75
N LEU A 129 8.18 -1.40 6.60
CA LEU A 129 7.32 -2.56 6.43
C LEU A 129 6.24 -2.50 7.50
N ASN A 130 4.98 -2.57 7.07
CA ASN A 130 3.79 -2.66 7.91
C ASN A 130 3.14 -4.00 7.68
N THR A 131 2.63 -4.65 8.73
CA THR A 131 1.85 -5.88 8.60
C THR A 131 0.53 -5.78 9.35
N TYR A 132 -0.49 -6.42 8.79
CA TYR A 132 -1.84 -6.51 9.33
C TYR A 132 -2.27 -7.98 9.36
N ASN A 133 -2.66 -8.47 10.53
CA ASN A 133 -3.25 -9.80 10.65
C ASN A 133 -4.76 -9.70 10.44
N LEU A 134 -5.21 -10.04 9.23
CA LEU A 134 -6.61 -10.01 8.79
C LEU A 134 -7.15 -11.44 8.51
N SER A 135 -6.41 -12.47 8.91
CA SER A 135 -6.76 -13.86 8.68
C SER A 135 -7.77 -14.32 9.74
N THR A 136 -8.88 -14.89 9.29
CA THR A 136 -9.96 -15.30 10.20
C THR A 136 -9.56 -16.53 11.00
N GLY A 137 -9.76 -16.44 12.31
CA GLY A 137 -9.35 -17.48 13.25
C GLY A 137 -7.86 -17.47 13.58
N CYS A 138 -7.08 -16.52 13.03
CA CYS A 138 -5.66 -16.45 13.29
C CYS A 138 -5.33 -15.60 14.52
N ALA A 139 -5.26 -16.23 15.70
CA ALA A 139 -5.03 -15.53 16.96
C ALA A 139 -3.69 -14.77 17.00
N GLN A 140 -2.63 -15.37 16.44
CA GLN A 140 -1.29 -14.80 16.35
C GLN A 140 -0.66 -15.18 15.01
N ALA A 141 -0.18 -14.16 14.29
CA ALA A 141 0.49 -14.32 13.02
C ALA A 141 1.99 -14.05 13.13
N ASP A 142 2.78 -14.84 12.41
CA ASP A 142 4.19 -14.55 12.18
C ASP A 142 4.42 -14.29 10.69
N ILE A 143 5.32 -13.36 10.36
CA ILE A 143 5.85 -13.21 9.01
C ILE A 143 7.33 -13.52 9.05
N LYS A 144 7.76 -14.48 8.23
CA LYS A 144 9.13 -14.99 8.21
C LYS A 144 9.74 -14.85 6.83
N LEU A 145 11.06 -14.74 6.76
CA LEU A 145 11.82 -14.93 5.54
C LEU A 145 11.73 -16.41 5.12
N ALA A 146 11.90 -16.69 3.82
CA ALA A 146 11.93 -18.06 3.31
C ALA A 146 13.01 -18.95 3.96
N ASN A 147 14.08 -18.36 4.51
CA ASN A 147 15.12 -19.07 5.27
C ASN A 147 14.79 -19.26 6.76
N GLY A 148 13.58 -18.90 7.21
CA GLY A 148 13.09 -19.06 8.58
C GLY A 148 13.32 -17.87 9.52
N GLY A 149 14.08 -16.85 9.10
CA GLY A 149 14.31 -15.66 9.93
C GLY A 149 13.02 -14.86 10.20
N SER A 150 12.78 -14.45 11.45
CA SER A 150 11.55 -13.70 11.78
C SER A 150 11.61 -12.23 11.32
N VAL A 151 10.53 -11.78 10.68
CA VAL A 151 10.31 -10.39 10.29
C VAL A 151 9.31 -9.72 11.23
N PHE A 152 8.20 -10.40 11.51
CA PHE A 152 7.23 -10.03 12.54
C PHE A 152 6.83 -11.29 13.29
N SER A 153 6.69 -11.17 14.61
CA SER A 153 6.25 -12.29 15.47
C SER A 153 5.00 -11.90 16.25
N GLN A 154 4.10 -12.85 16.45
CA GLN A 154 2.94 -12.75 17.34
C GLN A 154 2.03 -11.54 17.09
N VAL A 155 1.80 -11.20 15.82
CA VAL A 155 0.85 -10.15 15.44
C VAL A 155 -0.56 -10.64 15.76
N ALA A 156 -1.17 -10.07 16.80
CA ALA A 156 -2.49 -10.47 17.28
C ALA A 156 -3.56 -10.41 16.18
N SER A 157 -4.63 -11.20 16.31
CA SER A 157 -5.80 -11.12 15.43
C SER A 157 -6.31 -9.69 15.30
N GLY A 158 -6.40 -9.18 14.07
CA GLY A 158 -6.79 -7.81 13.79
C GLY A 158 -5.74 -6.74 14.12
N GLY A 159 -4.58 -7.15 14.62
CA GLY A 159 -3.48 -6.27 15.00
C GLY A 159 -2.63 -5.83 13.81
N GLN A 160 -1.76 -4.86 14.09
CA GLN A 160 -0.75 -4.36 13.17
C GLN A 160 0.63 -4.30 13.83
N ALA A 161 1.68 -4.32 13.02
CA ALA A 161 3.04 -4.04 13.45
C ALA A 161 3.84 -3.33 12.34
N GLN A 162 4.83 -2.53 12.75
CA GLN A 162 5.70 -1.79 11.83
C GLN A 162 7.17 -1.96 12.22
N ARG A 163 8.03 -2.07 11.20
CA ARG A 163 9.48 -1.99 11.37
C ARG A 163 10.13 -1.28 10.18
N THR A 164 11.27 -0.64 10.41
CA THR A 164 12.12 -0.12 9.34
C THR A 164 13.06 -1.21 8.85
N ILE A 165 13.31 -1.23 7.55
CA ILE A 165 14.20 -2.18 6.88
C ILE A 165 15.06 -1.45 5.84
N ASN A 166 16.22 -2.02 5.52
CA ASN A 166 16.91 -1.61 4.31
C ASN A 166 16.08 -2.09 3.11
N PRO A 167 15.98 -1.31 2.03
CA PRO A 167 15.37 -1.79 0.79
C PRO A 167 16.11 -3.02 0.29
N VAL A 168 15.47 -4.18 0.37
CA VAL A 168 16.05 -5.47 0.00
C VAL A 168 15.03 -6.32 -0.74
N GLN A 169 15.52 -7.14 -1.66
CA GLN A 169 14.71 -8.20 -2.25
C GLN A 169 14.64 -9.35 -1.24
N ALA A 170 13.43 -9.70 -0.82
CA ALA A 170 13.19 -10.79 0.11
C ALA A 170 11.96 -11.58 -0.30
N THR A 171 11.94 -12.86 0.06
CA THR A 171 10.76 -13.71 -0.04
C THR A 171 10.24 -13.95 1.36
N LEU A 172 8.97 -13.59 1.59
CA LEU A 172 8.29 -13.69 2.87
C LEU A 172 7.25 -14.79 2.84
N ILE A 173 7.00 -15.39 4.00
CA ILE A 173 5.97 -16.40 4.23
C ILE A 173 5.18 -15.97 5.45
N GLY A 174 3.85 -15.91 5.31
CA GLY A 174 2.93 -15.60 6.41
C GLY A 174 2.47 -16.88 7.09
N HIS A 175 2.48 -16.91 8.41
CA HIS A 175 2.17 -18.09 9.20
C HIS A 175 1.00 -17.83 10.14
N CYS A 176 0.16 -18.83 10.31
CA CYS A 176 -0.81 -18.93 11.37
C CYS A 176 -0.63 -20.25 12.12
N GLY A 177 0.10 -20.22 13.24
CA GLY A 177 0.57 -21.45 13.87
C GLY A 177 1.46 -22.27 12.91
N GLN A 178 1.03 -23.49 12.61
CA GLN A 178 1.74 -24.39 11.68
C GLN A 178 1.35 -24.19 10.21
N ALA A 179 0.21 -23.54 9.94
CA ALA A 179 -0.20 -23.25 8.57
C ALA A 179 0.63 -22.09 8.02
N ALA A 180 1.03 -22.20 6.76
CA ALA A 180 1.86 -21.21 6.08
C ALA A 180 1.22 -20.82 4.75
N SER A 181 1.40 -19.57 4.36
CA SER A 181 1.02 -19.08 3.05
C SER A 181 1.96 -19.59 1.97
N LEU A 182 1.57 -19.42 0.71
CA LEU A 182 2.57 -19.46 -0.36
C LEU A 182 3.62 -18.35 -0.16
N PRO A 183 4.86 -18.55 -0.64
CA PRO A 183 5.89 -17.53 -0.58
C PRO A 183 5.49 -16.28 -1.38
N LEU A 184 5.65 -15.11 -0.77
CA LEU A 184 5.48 -13.80 -1.38
C LEU A 184 6.85 -13.20 -1.65
N GLN A 185 7.21 -13.03 -2.93
CA GLN A 185 8.36 -12.21 -3.28
C GLN A 185 7.99 -10.74 -3.16
N LEU A 186 8.77 -9.98 -2.39
CA LEU A 186 8.56 -8.54 -2.27
C LEU A 186 8.80 -7.87 -3.62
N GLN A 187 7.86 -7.01 -4.02
CA GLN A 187 8.09 -6.07 -5.11
C GLN A 187 9.26 -5.16 -4.73
N PRO A 188 10.08 -4.68 -5.67
CA PRO A 188 11.09 -3.67 -5.37
C PRO A 188 10.45 -2.41 -4.76
N PHE A 189 11.05 -1.90 -3.68
CA PHE A 189 10.70 -0.64 -3.04
C PHE A 189 11.98 0.10 -2.66
N GLN A 190 11.89 1.41 -2.43
CA GLN A 190 13.00 2.32 -2.21
C GLN A 190 13.02 2.84 -0.77
N ALA A 191 14.10 3.56 -0.44
CA ALA A 191 14.16 4.35 0.79
C ALA A 191 12.99 5.35 0.83
N GLY A 192 12.34 5.48 1.97
CA GLY A 192 11.15 6.31 2.15
C GLY A 192 9.83 5.66 1.71
N ASP A 193 9.86 4.53 1.00
CA ASP A 193 8.64 3.81 0.67
C ASP A 193 8.05 3.12 1.91
N ARG A 194 6.72 3.00 1.89
CA ARG A 194 5.96 2.17 2.82
C ARG A 194 5.46 0.94 2.07
N TYR A 195 5.71 -0.23 2.64
CA TYR A 195 5.23 -1.50 2.12
C TYR A 195 4.27 -2.11 3.12
N SER A 196 3.07 -2.50 2.67
CA SER A 196 2.05 -3.11 3.50
C SER A 196 1.87 -4.58 3.18
N LEU A 197 1.88 -5.42 4.22
CA LEU A 197 1.64 -6.85 4.19
C LEU A 197 0.32 -7.18 4.87
N PHE A 198 -0.58 -7.85 4.15
CA PHE A 198 -1.86 -8.29 4.67
C PHE A 198 -1.87 -9.82 4.73
N LEU A 199 -1.94 -10.36 5.94
CA LEU A 199 -2.24 -11.79 6.11
C LEU A 199 -3.76 -11.95 6.08
N VAL A 200 -4.28 -12.57 5.04
CA VAL A 200 -5.73 -12.79 4.82
C VAL A 200 -6.03 -14.30 4.77
N GLY A 201 -7.26 -14.68 4.40
CA GLY A 201 -7.69 -16.08 4.35
C GLY A 201 -8.13 -16.60 5.71
N THR A 202 -7.84 -17.86 6.01
CA THR A 202 -8.19 -18.49 7.30
C THR A 202 -6.94 -18.95 8.03
N ALA A 203 -7.08 -19.32 9.30
CA ALA A 203 -5.98 -19.90 10.07
C ALA A 203 -5.38 -21.15 9.40
N GLN A 204 -6.19 -21.96 8.70
CA GLN A 204 -5.74 -23.18 8.03
C GLN A 204 -5.20 -22.93 6.62
N ASN A 205 -5.63 -21.86 5.97
CA ASN A 205 -5.17 -21.47 4.64
C ASN A 205 -4.87 -19.97 4.61
N PRO A 206 -3.78 -19.53 5.28
CA PRO A 206 -3.40 -18.13 5.28
C PRO A 206 -2.82 -17.73 3.92
N ARG A 207 -3.10 -16.49 3.50
CA ARG A 207 -2.51 -15.89 2.29
C ARG A 207 -1.81 -14.60 2.65
N LEU A 208 -0.54 -14.47 2.27
CA LEU A 208 0.21 -13.23 2.43
C LEU A 208 0.14 -12.42 1.14
N ILE A 209 -0.40 -11.22 1.22
CA ILE A 209 -0.48 -10.27 0.10
C ILE A 209 0.37 -9.06 0.47
N GLY A 210 1.12 -8.52 -0.48
CA GLY A 210 1.95 -7.35 -0.27
C GLY A 210 1.82 -6.32 -1.38
N LEU A 211 1.98 -5.05 -1.01
CA LEU A 211 2.05 -3.94 -1.97
C LEU A 211 2.90 -2.79 -1.43
N VAL A 212 3.49 -2.03 -2.35
CA VAL A 212 4.03 -0.69 -2.07
C VAL A 212 2.86 0.28 -1.95
N ASP A 213 2.77 0.98 -0.82
CA ASP A 213 1.74 1.96 -0.56
C ASP A 213 1.91 3.15 -1.50
N LYS A 214 0.78 3.66 -2.02
CA LYS A 214 0.73 4.81 -2.91
C LYS A 214 -0.18 5.87 -2.32
N THR A 215 0.12 7.14 -2.57
CA THR A 215 -0.84 8.23 -2.41
C THR A 215 -1.50 8.51 -3.77
N ALA A 216 -2.80 8.76 -3.77
CA ALA A 216 -3.48 9.28 -4.96
C ALA A 216 -2.92 10.68 -5.30
N PRO A 217 -2.88 11.04 -6.59
CA PRO A 217 -2.47 12.38 -7.03
C PRO A 217 -3.41 13.48 -6.52
#